data_AF-A0A3C1UXF9-F1
#
_entry.id   AF-A0A3C1UXF9-F1
#
_cell.length_a   1.000
_cell.length_b   1.000
_cell.length_c   1.000
_cell.angle_alpha   90.00
_cell.angle_beta   90.00
_cell.angle_gamma   90.00
#
_symmetry.space_group_name_H-M   'P 1'
#
loop_
_entity.id
_entity.type
_entity.pdbx_description
1 polymer ?
#
loop_
_entity_poly.entity_id
_entity_poly.type
_entity_poly.pdbx_seq_one_letter_code
_entity_poly.pdbx_strand_id
1 'polypeptide(L)'
;MGLFEKIFGTYSQRELKNIRPIVDRVLALEDKYKSMSDRQLQEQTPALKARLAAGETLDDILPDAFAVCREAADRVLGMRPFPVQVLGGVVLHQGRISEMKTGEGKTLVATLPAYLNA
;
A
#
# COMPACT_ATOMS: atom_id res chain seq x y z
N MET A 1 -5.01 -4.44 31.41
CA MET A 1 -5.48 -3.29 30.62
C MET A 1 -6.02 -2.24 31.56
N GLY A 2 -5.36 -1.09 31.64
CA GLY A 2 -5.78 0.02 32.50
C GLY A 2 -6.96 0.81 31.91
N LEU A 3 -7.73 1.50 32.76
CA LEU A 3 -8.85 2.35 32.34
C LEU A 3 -8.43 3.43 31.33
N PHE A 4 -7.22 3.96 31.45
CA PHE A 4 -6.65 4.93 30.51
C PHE A 4 -6.42 4.35 29.10
N GLU A 5 -5.95 3.10 28.97
CA GLU A 5 -5.77 2.45 27.66
C GLU A 5 -7.10 2.21 26.94
N LYS A 6 -8.17 1.90 27.70
CA LYS A 6 -9.51 1.71 27.12
C LYS A 6 -10.09 3.01 26.54
N ILE A 7 -9.75 4.15 27.12
CA ILE A 7 -10.26 5.47 26.71
C ILE A 7 -9.40 6.07 25.59
N PHE A 8 -8.07 5.94 25.68
CA PHE A 8 -7.11 6.61 24.81
C PHE A 8 -6.50 5.72 23.72
N GLY A 9 -6.78 4.43 23.77
CA GLY A 9 -6.21 3.41 22.90
C GLY A 9 -4.73 3.14 23.17
N THR A 10 -4.20 2.11 22.51
CA THR A 10 -2.76 1.83 22.50
C THR A 10 -2.06 2.66 21.43
N TYR A 11 -0.72 2.77 21.52
CA TYR A 11 0.10 3.35 20.45
C TYR A 11 -0.24 2.72 19.09
N SER A 12 -0.24 1.39 18.99
CA SER A 12 -0.55 0.69 17.75
C SER A 12 -1.94 1.02 17.20
N GLN A 13 -2.96 1.15 18.07
CA GLN A 13 -4.30 1.54 17.62
C GLN A 13 -4.34 2.94 17.01
N ARG A 14 -3.58 3.89 17.57
CA ARG A 14 -3.47 5.26 17.02
C ARG A 14 -2.76 5.26 15.67
N GLU A 15 -1.67 4.51 15.56
CA GLU A 15 -0.91 4.37 14.32
C GLU A 15 -1.74 3.74 13.20
N LEU A 16 -2.50 2.69 13.51
CA LEU A 16 -3.43 2.08 12.56
C LEU A 16 -4.50 3.07 12.10
N LYS A 17 -5.02 3.94 12.99
CA LYS A 17 -5.96 5.00 12.62
C LYS A 17 -5.34 6.03 11.68
N ASN A 18 -4.06 6.37 11.86
CA ASN A 18 -3.36 7.32 10.99
C ASN A 18 -3.04 6.73 9.61
N ILE A 19 -2.76 5.43 9.53
CA ILE A 19 -2.46 4.73 8.27
C ILE A 19 -3.73 4.43 7.48
N ARG A 20 -4.87 4.23 8.15
CA ARG A 20 -6.11 3.79 7.52
C ARG A 20 -6.57 4.66 6.34
N PRO A 21 -6.52 6.01 6.41
CA PRO A 21 -6.86 6.86 5.26
C PRO A 21 -5.99 6.59 4.02
N ILE A 22 -4.71 6.24 4.19
CA ILE A 22 -3.81 5.91 3.08
C ILE A 22 -4.25 4.59 2.44
N VAL A 23 -4.54 3.58 3.26
CA VAL A 23 -5.05 2.28 2.79
C VAL A 23 -6.37 2.45 2.04
N ASP A 24 -7.30 3.23 2.58
CA ASP A 24 -8.60 3.46 1.95
C ASP A 24 -8.45 4.18 0.59
N ARG A 25 -7.49 5.11 0.46
CA ARG A 25 -7.15 5.73 -0.84
C ARG A 25 -6.62 4.71 -1.86
N VAL A 26 -5.74 3.80 -1.46
CA VAL A 26 -5.26 2.70 -2.34
C VAL A 26 -6.43 1.85 -2.83
N LEU A 27 -7.32 1.46 -1.91
CA LEU A 27 -8.46 0.59 -2.24
C LEU A 27 -9.48 1.30 -3.14
N ALA A 28 -9.70 2.60 -2.95
CA ALA A 28 -10.60 3.39 -3.78
C ALA A 28 -10.12 3.52 -5.24
N LEU A 29 -8.84 3.28 -5.52
CA LEU A 29 -8.27 3.29 -6.86
C LEU A 29 -8.43 1.95 -7.61
N GLU A 30 -9.01 0.92 -6.98
CA GLU A 30 -9.13 -0.42 -7.59
C GLU A 30 -9.84 -0.38 -8.94
N ASP A 31 -11.02 0.24 -9.04
CA ASP A 31 -11.78 0.28 -10.28
C ASP A 31 -11.04 1.02 -11.41
N LYS A 32 -10.32 2.10 -11.07
CA LYS A 32 -9.48 2.85 -12.01
C LYS A 32 -8.45 1.92 -12.67
N TYR A 33 -7.66 1.20 -11.87
CA TYR A 33 -6.57 0.37 -12.41
C TYR A 33 -7.06 -0.95 -12.99
N LYS A 34 -8.12 -1.54 -12.43
CA LYS A 34 -8.77 -2.73 -12.97
C LYS A 34 -9.33 -2.51 -14.37
N SER A 35 -9.80 -1.29 -14.67
CA SER A 35 -10.31 -0.93 -16.00
C SER A 35 -9.21 -0.77 -17.07
N MET A 36 -7.94 -0.67 -16.68
CA MET A 36 -6.83 -0.51 -17.61
C MET A 36 -6.47 -1.83 -18.29
N SER A 37 -6.01 -1.76 -19.54
CA SER A 37 -5.27 -2.86 -20.18
C SER A 37 -3.88 -3.05 -19.55
N ASP A 38 -3.25 -4.20 -19.79
CA ASP A 38 -1.90 -4.49 -19.28
C ASP A 38 -0.88 -3.45 -19.72
N ARG A 39 -0.99 -2.97 -20.97
CA ARG A 39 -0.14 -1.90 -21.50
C ARG A 39 -0.34 -0.59 -20.73
N GLN A 40 -1.59 -0.18 -20.52
CA GLN A 40 -1.90 1.05 -19.77
C GLN A 40 -1.43 0.96 -18.31
N LEU A 41 -1.50 -0.23 -17.70
CA LEU A 41 -1.00 -0.47 -16.35
C LEU A 41 0.53 -0.38 -16.30
N GLN A 42 1.23 -0.94 -17.29
CA GLN A 42 2.70 -0.81 -17.41
C GLN A 42 3.13 0.65 -17.61
N GLU A 43 2.39 1.43 -18.39
CA GLU A 43 2.62 2.87 -18.62
C GLU A 43 2.49 3.73 -17.34
N GLN A 44 1.89 3.20 -16.26
CA GLN A 44 1.84 3.91 -14.98
C GLN A 44 3.22 4.06 -14.34
N THR A 45 4.13 3.11 -14.54
CA THR A 45 5.48 3.19 -13.96
C THR A 45 6.25 4.44 -14.44
N PRO A 46 6.40 4.69 -15.77
CA PRO A 46 7.03 5.92 -16.22
C PRO A 46 6.23 7.18 -15.84
N ALA A 47 4.89 7.11 -15.78
CA ALA A 47 4.06 8.24 -15.34
C ALA A 47 4.32 8.63 -13.87
N LEU A 48 4.43 7.65 -12.96
CA LEU A 48 4.76 7.88 -11.55
C LEU A 48 6.19 8.41 -11.39
N LYS A 49 7.15 7.90 -12.17
CA LYS A 49 8.52 8.45 -12.20
C LYS A 49 8.56 9.89 -12.68
N ALA A 50 7.73 10.25 -13.66
CA ALA A 50 7.61 11.63 -14.13
C ALA A 50 7.03 12.56 -13.05
N ARG A 51 6.04 12.10 -12.28
CA ARG A 51 5.49 12.83 -11.12
C ARG A 51 6.55 13.10 -10.05
N LEU A 52 7.37 12.10 -9.71
CA LEU A 52 8.50 12.27 -8.80
C LEU A 52 9.52 13.29 -9.34
N ALA A 53 9.86 13.20 -10.64
CA ALA A 53 10.77 14.15 -11.27
C ALA A 53 10.20 15.58 -11.29
N ALA A 54 8.87 15.73 -11.27
CA ALA A 54 8.17 17.01 -11.16
C ALA A 54 8.08 17.56 -9.72
N GLY A 55 8.60 16.83 -8.73
CA GLY A 55 8.70 17.28 -7.34
C GLY A 55 7.70 16.66 -6.37
N GLU A 56 6.85 15.72 -6.81
CA GLU A 56 6.05 14.93 -5.89
C GLU A 56 6.94 13.99 -5.06
N THR A 57 6.49 13.68 -3.85
CA THR A 57 7.18 12.76 -2.94
C THR A 57 6.69 11.32 -3.12
N LEU A 58 7.41 10.36 -2.51
CA LEU A 58 6.97 8.97 -2.46
C LEU A 58 5.61 8.82 -1.76
N ASP A 59 5.36 9.60 -0.71
CA ASP A 59 4.08 9.58 0.00
C ASP A 59 2.92 10.10 -0.88
N ASP A 60 3.19 11.07 -1.76
CA ASP A 60 2.19 11.61 -2.69
C ASP A 60 1.77 10.58 -3.74
N ILE A 61 2.73 9.80 -4.25
CA ILE A 61 2.47 8.77 -5.27
C ILE A 61 2.10 7.40 -4.69
N LEU A 62 2.26 7.19 -3.38
CA LEU A 62 2.04 5.91 -2.72
C LEU A 62 0.68 5.28 -3.06
N PRO A 63 -0.47 6.01 -3.00
CA PRO A 63 -1.76 5.42 -3.29
C PRO A 63 -1.84 4.82 -4.70
N ASP A 64 -1.36 5.56 -5.71
CA ASP A 64 -1.35 5.11 -7.10
C ASP A 64 -0.34 3.96 -7.29
N ALA A 65 0.89 4.09 -6.76
CA ALA A 65 1.93 3.06 -6.89
C ALA A 65 1.49 1.72 -6.27
N PHE A 66 0.91 1.75 -5.08
CA PHE A 66 0.40 0.54 -4.42
C PHE A 66 -0.80 -0.04 -5.16
N ALA A 67 -1.71 0.79 -5.69
CA ALA A 67 -2.86 0.29 -6.44
C ALA A 67 -2.43 -0.34 -7.79
N VAL A 68 -1.45 0.24 -8.48
CA VAL A 68 -0.82 -0.34 -9.69
C VAL A 68 -0.18 -1.69 -9.38
N CYS A 69 0.65 -1.76 -8.34
CA CYS A 69 1.33 -3.00 -7.95
C CYS A 69 0.32 -4.08 -7.49
N ARG A 70 -0.73 -3.67 -6.77
CA ARG A 70 -1.83 -4.54 -6.33
C ARG A 70 -2.61 -5.14 -7.50
N GLU A 71 -2.88 -4.37 -8.53
CA GLU A 71 -3.51 -4.87 -9.75
C GLU A 71 -2.57 -5.77 -10.56
N ALA A 72 -1.28 -5.41 -10.67
CA ALA A 72 -0.29 -6.23 -11.35
C ALA A 72 -0.12 -7.60 -10.67
N ALA A 73 -0.09 -7.65 -9.34
CA ALA A 73 -0.05 -8.89 -8.57
C ALA A 73 -1.27 -9.78 -8.84
N ASP A 74 -2.47 -9.20 -8.94
CA ASP A 74 -3.68 -9.96 -9.26
C ASP A 74 -3.60 -10.55 -10.68
N ARG A 75 -3.19 -9.76 -11.67
CA ARG A 75 -3.10 -10.23 -13.06
C ARG A 75 -2.02 -11.28 -13.28
N VAL A 76 -0.85 -11.10 -12.66
CA VAL A 76 0.32 -11.95 -12.90
C VAL A 76 0.31 -13.20 -12.02
N LEU A 77 -0.10 -13.07 -10.76
CA LEU A 77 -0.03 -14.14 -9.77
C LEU A 77 -1.40 -14.72 -9.42
N GLY A 78 -2.51 -14.10 -9.84
CA GLY A 78 -3.85 -14.45 -9.36
C GLY A 78 -4.05 -14.11 -7.88
N MET A 79 -3.22 -13.21 -7.32
CA MET A 79 -3.21 -12.88 -5.90
C MET A 79 -3.33 -11.37 -5.74
N ARG A 80 -4.55 -10.88 -5.48
CA ARG A 80 -4.78 -9.48 -5.13
C ARG A 80 -4.42 -9.21 -3.66
N PRO A 81 -3.46 -8.33 -3.35
CA PRO A 81 -3.19 -7.93 -1.97
C PRO A 81 -4.45 -7.51 -1.20
N PHE A 82 -4.62 -8.06 0.00
CA PHE A 82 -5.71 -7.72 0.92
C PHE A 82 -5.49 -6.35 1.59
N PRO A 83 -6.53 -5.71 2.15
CA PRO A 83 -6.39 -4.45 2.89
C PRO A 83 -5.33 -4.49 4.00
N VAL A 84 -5.20 -5.61 4.72
CA VAL A 84 -4.17 -5.81 5.76
C VAL A 84 -2.75 -5.89 5.19
N GLN A 85 -2.60 -6.38 3.96
CA GLN A 85 -1.33 -6.46 3.26
C GLN A 85 -0.91 -5.08 2.73
N VAL A 86 -1.86 -4.29 2.22
CA VAL A 86 -1.66 -2.88 1.87
C VAL A 86 -1.20 -2.09 3.10
N LEU A 87 -1.88 -2.27 4.24
CA LEU A 87 -1.48 -1.68 5.51
C LEU A 87 -0.05 -2.06 5.90
N GLY A 88 0.28 -3.35 5.82
CA GLY A 88 1.63 -3.84 6.10
C GLY A 88 2.69 -3.20 5.18
N GLY A 89 2.36 -3.02 3.90
CA GLY A 89 3.22 -2.32 2.94
C GLY A 89 3.47 -0.86 3.32
N VAL A 90 2.45 -0.13 3.80
CA VAL A 90 2.60 1.26 4.27
C VAL A 90 3.51 1.32 5.50
N VAL A 91 3.33 0.40 6.46
CA VAL A 91 4.20 0.31 7.64
C VAL A 91 5.66 0.08 7.24
N LEU A 92 5.91 -0.82 6.28
CA LEU A 92 7.25 -1.08 5.78
C LEU A 92 7.85 0.13 5.06
N HIS A 93 7.07 0.83 4.24
CA HIS A 93 7.52 2.06 3.56
C HIS A 93 7.94 3.15 4.57
N GLN A 94 7.21 3.27 5.69
CA GLN A 94 7.56 4.18 6.78
C GLN A 94 8.82 3.77 7.57
N GLY A 95 9.57 2.75 7.13
CA GLY A 95 10.79 2.28 7.78
C GLY A 95 10.54 1.52 9.09
N ARG A 96 9.31 0.98 9.27
CA ARG A 96 8.89 0.30 10.50
C ARG A 96 8.73 -1.20 10.27
N ILE A 97 8.67 -1.95 11.37
CA ILE A 97 8.42 -3.39 11.34
C ILE A 97 6.91 -3.65 11.27
N SER A 98 6.46 -4.32 10.21
CA SER A 98 5.10 -4.84 10.11
C SER A 98 5.02 -6.26 10.69
N GLU A 99 4.42 -6.41 11.86
CA GLU A 99 4.16 -7.73 12.45
C GLU A 99 2.97 -8.40 11.77
N MET A 100 3.24 -9.49 11.05
CA MET A 100 2.22 -10.26 10.34
C MET A 100 2.43 -11.75 10.59
N LYS A 101 1.35 -12.46 10.91
CA LYS A 101 1.36 -13.91 11.18
C LYS A 101 1.84 -14.71 9.95
N THR A 102 2.29 -15.94 10.18
CA THR A 102 2.60 -16.87 9.09
C THR A 102 1.34 -17.17 8.30
N GLY A 103 1.44 -17.16 6.97
CA GLY A 103 0.28 -17.30 6.07
C GLY A 103 -0.31 -15.97 5.57
N GLU A 104 0.01 -14.83 6.19
CA GLU A 104 -0.51 -13.50 5.79
C GLU A 104 0.11 -12.95 4.48
N GLY A 105 0.90 -13.75 3.75
CA GLY A 105 1.48 -13.36 2.46
C GLY A 105 2.56 -12.27 2.53
N LYS A 106 3.45 -12.32 3.54
CA LYS A 106 4.54 -11.34 3.75
C LYS A 106 5.41 -11.07 2.51
N THR A 107 5.68 -12.09 1.70
CA THR A 107 6.45 -11.94 0.45
C THR A 107 5.72 -11.06 -0.56
N LEU A 108 4.41 -11.24 -0.71
CA LEU A 108 3.59 -10.40 -1.57
C LEU A 108 3.51 -8.97 -1.03
N VAL A 109 3.36 -8.80 0.28
CA VAL A 109 3.36 -7.48 0.94
C VAL A 109 4.62 -6.68 0.60
N ALA A 110 5.79 -7.32 0.60
CA ALA A 110 7.06 -6.66 0.33
C ALA A 110 7.16 -6.05 -1.09
N THR A 111 6.38 -6.56 -2.05
CA THR A 111 6.37 -6.02 -3.43
C THR A 111 5.84 -4.59 -3.49
N LEU A 112 4.87 -4.23 -2.65
CA LEU A 112 4.25 -2.90 -2.63
C LEU A 112 5.26 -1.79 -2.29
N PRO A 113 5.93 -1.80 -1.11
CA PRO A 113 6.94 -0.79 -0.79
C PRO A 113 8.19 -0.94 -1.67
N ALA A 114 8.58 -2.16 -2.08
CA ALA A 114 9.72 -2.33 -2.97
C ALA A 114 9.49 -1.62 -4.32
N TYR A 115 8.30 -1.75 -4.90
CA TYR A 115 7.94 -1.06 -6.15
C TYR A 115 7.91 0.46 -5.98
N LEU A 116 7.32 0.97 -4.90
CA LEU A 116 7.25 2.41 -4.63
C LEU A 116 8.64 3.05 -4.51
N ASN A 117 9.60 2.36 -3.90
CA ASN A 117 10.92 2.93 -3.56
C ASN A 117 12.02 2.64 -4.62
N ALA A 118 11.68 2.09 -5.79
CA ALA A 118 12.63 1.62 -6.82
C ALA A 118 12.74 2.50 -8.08
#